data_AF-A0A9P7E717-F1
#
_entry.id   AF-A0A9P7E717-F1
#
_cell.length_a   1.000
_cell.length_b   1.000
_cell.length_c   1.000
_cell.angle_alpha   90.00
_cell.angle_beta   90.00
_cell.angle_gamma   90.00
#
_symmetry.space_group_name_H-M   'P 1'
#
loop_
_entity.id
_entity.type
_entity.pdbx_description
1 polymer ?
#
loop_
_entity_poly.entity_id
_entity_poly.type
_entity_poly.pdbx_seq_one_letter_code
_entity_poly.pdbx_strand_id
1 'polypeptide(L)'
;MSAYGTTRHHGQPSANSTPASTTLFRRLTWEGTVPLEIRVDSKELPANSDRGLECYYIQAPRVSYLPLLMPEIRRFLMDVVFDEAAGKMLKEEEWWFESEEGTLLKWHWPIGLIYDNHIISASIRPPSQTSTSHYNLQVTPLKLILHLASPPTEKLLLSPSAESCKQAFMGQLKEADFVRWGNTKRMTGLRKQDQDGIWEGIKEHNFDDYWRVASKIVPTTAPARSNSPPPSTNPSMHTRPPPADPQSAPDRDNAYNVRSVPVRLYLPDGPVMQDVVPPTLEDGSAHTLVHYLSTHLPLLFPPAPYSGPELAYAMMHGVLVPPDAEMAWLGACMAGADGWFSAVANTLDLALFTTIISQRWRRLGVEELAPKLRIESTPDARSLPVGGDEQA
;
A
#
# COMPACT_ATOMS: atom_id res chain seq x y z
N MET A 1 27.79 57.26 -7.46
CA MET A 1 27.04 56.87 -6.25
C MET A 1 25.83 56.05 -6.71
N SER A 2 25.95 54.73 -6.69
CA SER A 2 24.84 53.82 -7.04
C SER A 2 24.08 53.43 -5.76
N ALA A 3 22.78 53.70 -5.74
CA ALA A 3 21.88 53.17 -4.72
C ALA A 3 21.26 51.87 -5.24
N TYR A 4 21.54 50.76 -4.56
CA TYR A 4 20.89 49.47 -4.76
C TYR A 4 19.50 49.50 -4.10
N GLY A 5 18.44 49.29 -4.89
CA GLY A 5 17.12 48.94 -4.40
C GLY A 5 16.81 47.49 -4.73
N THR A 6 16.87 46.60 -3.74
CA THR A 6 16.50 45.19 -3.88
C THR A 6 15.02 45.02 -3.55
N THR A 7 14.15 44.98 -4.56
CA THR A 7 12.76 44.56 -4.38
C THR A 7 12.70 43.03 -4.32
N ARG A 8 12.62 42.48 -3.09
CA ARG A 8 12.19 41.10 -2.84
C ARG A 8 10.72 40.97 -3.23
N HIS A 9 10.43 40.31 -4.36
CA HIS A 9 9.09 39.82 -4.65
C HIS A 9 8.79 38.63 -3.72
N HIS A 10 8.06 38.87 -2.63
CA HIS A 10 7.29 37.83 -1.97
C HIS A 10 6.04 37.58 -2.80
N GLY A 11 6.07 36.54 -3.64
CA GLY A 11 4.87 36.03 -4.30
C GLY A 11 3.90 35.50 -3.26
N GLN A 12 2.65 35.99 -3.27
CA GLN A 12 1.58 35.38 -2.49
C GLN A 12 1.40 33.92 -2.91
N PRO A 13 1.29 32.97 -1.97
CA PRO A 13 1.02 31.57 -2.32
C PRO A 13 -0.37 31.47 -2.97
N SER A 14 -0.45 30.72 -4.08
CA SER A 14 -1.70 30.51 -4.81
C SER A 14 -2.74 29.81 -3.93
N ALA A 15 -4.02 30.07 -4.19
CA ALA A 15 -5.15 29.57 -3.40
C ALA A 15 -5.30 28.04 -3.35
N ASN A 16 -4.51 27.30 -4.13
CA ASN A 16 -4.48 25.84 -4.20
C ASN A 16 -3.15 25.23 -3.74
N SER A 17 -2.33 26.00 -3.02
CA SER A 17 -1.04 25.48 -2.52
C SER A 17 -1.27 24.41 -1.45
N THR A 18 -0.79 23.20 -1.72
CA THR A 18 -0.73 22.13 -0.71
C THR A 18 0.19 22.59 0.42
N PRO A 19 -0.19 22.44 1.70
CA PRO A 19 0.67 22.80 2.82
C PRO A 19 2.05 22.15 2.72
N ALA A 20 3.11 22.88 3.07
CA ALA A 20 4.48 22.37 2.97
C ALA A 20 4.70 21.08 3.77
N SER A 21 4.06 20.96 4.94
CA SER A 21 4.07 19.73 5.75
C SER A 21 3.45 18.55 5.01
N THR A 22 2.34 18.75 4.30
CA THR A 22 1.69 17.69 3.51
C THR A 22 2.54 17.26 2.32
N THR A 23 3.17 18.19 1.61
CA THR A 23 4.13 17.84 0.55
C THR A 23 5.31 17.06 1.11
N LEU A 24 5.80 17.41 2.30
CA LEU A 24 6.87 16.66 2.99
C LEU A 24 6.46 15.21 3.27
N PHE A 25 5.31 14.97 3.92
CA PHE A 25 4.86 13.60 4.21
C PHE A 25 4.61 12.79 2.94
N ARG A 26 3.99 13.39 1.92
CA ARG A 26 3.79 12.74 0.62
C ARG A 26 5.12 12.33 -0.02
N ARG A 27 6.14 13.19 0.08
CA ARG A 27 7.49 12.89 -0.45
C ARG A 27 8.17 11.80 0.38
N LEU A 28 8.07 11.83 1.71
CA LEU A 28 8.60 10.74 2.56
C LEU A 28 7.94 9.39 2.26
N THR A 29 6.63 9.37 2.06
CA THR A 29 5.90 8.17 1.63
C THR A 29 6.37 7.68 0.25
N TRP A 30 6.61 8.61 -0.69
CA TRP A 30 7.07 8.29 -2.04
C TRP A 30 8.47 7.70 -2.06
N GLU A 31 9.41 8.34 -1.38
CA GLU A 31 10.84 7.96 -1.33
C GLU A 31 11.10 6.75 -0.42
N GLY A 32 10.10 6.28 0.33
CA GLY A 32 10.25 5.13 1.22
C GLY A 32 10.57 3.86 0.43
N THR A 33 11.55 3.09 0.90
CA THR A 33 11.96 1.82 0.30
C THR A 33 11.79 0.64 1.26
N VAL A 34 11.87 -0.58 0.72
CA VAL A 34 12.01 -1.83 1.48
C VAL A 34 13.09 -2.71 0.86
N PRO A 35 13.84 -3.46 1.67
CA PRO A 35 14.81 -4.42 1.17
C PRO A 35 14.10 -5.67 0.63
N LEU A 36 14.41 -6.05 -0.60
CA LEU A 36 14.00 -7.32 -1.19
C LEU A 36 15.23 -8.20 -1.47
N GLU A 37 15.08 -9.49 -1.20
CA GLU A 37 15.97 -10.55 -1.66
C GLU A 37 15.17 -11.41 -2.64
N ILE A 38 15.57 -11.44 -3.91
CA ILE A 38 14.85 -12.14 -4.98
C ILE A 38 15.75 -13.27 -5.47
N ARG A 39 15.33 -14.51 -5.26
CA ARG A 39 16.12 -15.70 -5.61
C ARG A 39 15.40 -16.50 -6.68
N VAL A 40 16.09 -16.89 -7.74
CA VAL A 40 15.51 -17.81 -8.73
C VAL A 40 15.30 -19.19 -8.11
N ASP A 41 14.20 -19.88 -8.41
CA ASP A 41 14.02 -21.28 -8.02
C ASP A 41 15.17 -22.12 -8.61
N SER A 42 15.95 -22.75 -7.73
CA SER A 42 17.12 -23.55 -8.10
C SER A 42 16.80 -24.73 -9.03
N LYS A 43 15.54 -25.18 -9.07
CA LYS A 43 15.04 -26.24 -9.96
C LYS A 43 14.78 -25.74 -11.38
N GLU A 44 14.53 -24.45 -11.53
CA GLU A 44 14.21 -23.81 -12.81
C GLU A 44 15.44 -23.15 -13.46
N LEU A 45 16.56 -23.08 -12.72
CA LEU A 45 17.83 -22.62 -13.26
C LEU A 45 18.33 -23.51 -14.41
N PRO A 46 18.63 -22.93 -15.59
CA PRO A 46 19.30 -23.64 -16.67
C PRO A 46 20.58 -24.35 -16.21
N ALA A 47 20.89 -25.50 -16.81
CA ALA A 47 21.98 -26.38 -16.36
C ALA A 47 23.35 -25.69 -16.28
N ASN A 48 23.62 -24.76 -17.20
CA ASN A 48 24.89 -24.03 -17.31
C ASN A 48 24.89 -22.69 -16.57
N SER A 49 23.88 -22.39 -15.75
CA SER A 49 23.82 -21.12 -15.02
C SER A 49 24.87 -21.07 -13.90
N ASP A 50 25.36 -19.88 -13.59
CA ASP A 50 26.28 -19.66 -12.47
C ASP A 50 25.55 -19.76 -11.13
N ARG A 51 25.49 -20.98 -10.58
CA ARG A 51 24.91 -21.29 -9.27
C ARG A 51 25.74 -20.61 -8.17
N GLY A 52 25.11 -19.74 -7.40
CA GLY A 52 25.70 -18.83 -6.43
C GLY A 52 25.41 -17.35 -6.73
N LEU A 53 25.00 -17.01 -7.96
CA LEU A 53 24.70 -15.63 -8.39
C LEU A 53 23.21 -15.41 -8.69
N GLU A 54 22.35 -16.40 -8.46
CA GLU A 54 20.91 -16.35 -8.76
C GLU A 54 20.08 -15.48 -7.79
N CYS A 55 20.75 -14.74 -6.91
CA CYS A 55 20.12 -13.89 -5.90
C CYS A 55 20.33 -12.41 -6.23
N TYR A 56 19.22 -11.69 -6.38
CA TYR A 56 19.18 -10.26 -6.66
C TYR A 56 18.68 -9.49 -5.42
N TYR A 57 19.45 -8.51 -4.98
CA TYR A 57 19.11 -7.65 -3.84
C TYR A 57 18.79 -6.24 -4.32
N ILE A 58 17.66 -5.69 -3.86
CA ILE A 58 17.23 -4.34 -4.23
C ILE A 58 16.56 -3.60 -3.07
N GLN A 59 16.77 -2.30 -3.00
CA GLN A 59 15.95 -1.37 -2.21
C GLN A 59 14.78 -0.92 -3.08
N ALA A 60 13.66 -1.65 -3.01
CA ALA A 60 12.51 -1.40 -3.85
C ALA A 60 11.64 -0.26 -3.28
N PRO A 61 11.17 0.69 -4.10
CA PRO A 61 10.26 1.73 -3.63
C PRO A 61 8.93 1.16 -3.14
N ARG A 62 8.46 1.60 -1.97
CA ARG A 62 7.21 1.15 -1.33
C ARG A 62 5.99 1.38 -2.22
N VAL A 63 5.96 2.48 -2.95
CA VAL A 63 4.87 2.88 -3.84
C VAL A 63 4.87 2.15 -5.19
N SER A 64 5.92 1.39 -5.49
CA SER A 64 6.04 0.61 -6.74
C SER A 64 5.37 -0.77 -6.61
N TYR A 65 5.43 -1.55 -7.69
CA TYR A 65 4.79 -2.86 -7.84
C TYR A 65 5.80 -3.89 -8.36
N LEU A 66 5.66 -5.16 -7.95
CA LEU A 66 6.62 -6.21 -8.32
C LEU A 66 6.86 -6.34 -9.84
N PRO A 67 5.82 -6.28 -10.71
CA PRO A 67 6.05 -6.35 -12.16
C PRO A 67 6.92 -5.22 -12.74
N LEU A 68 7.01 -4.07 -12.06
CA LEU A 68 7.85 -2.96 -12.50
C LEU A 68 9.35 -3.21 -12.23
N LEU A 69 9.69 -4.14 -11.35
CA LEU A 69 11.07 -4.54 -11.09
C LEU A 69 11.60 -5.54 -12.13
N MET A 70 10.71 -6.17 -12.89
CA MET A 70 11.05 -7.28 -13.80
C MET A 70 12.13 -6.93 -14.83
N PRO A 71 12.09 -5.76 -15.51
CA PRO A 71 13.11 -5.43 -16.51
C PRO A 71 14.53 -5.36 -15.94
N GLU A 72 14.68 -4.86 -14.71
CA GLU A 72 15.97 -4.74 -14.05
C GLU A 72 16.49 -6.09 -13.57
N ILE A 73 15.62 -6.90 -12.96
CA ILE A 73 15.94 -8.27 -12.53
C ILE A 73 16.34 -9.11 -13.73
N ARG A 74 15.57 -9.05 -14.82
CA ARG A 74 15.86 -9.77 -16.07
C ARG A 74 17.22 -9.37 -16.60
N ARG A 75 17.53 -8.08 -16.68
CA ARG A 75 18.84 -7.60 -17.14
C ARG A 75 19.97 -8.21 -16.32
N PHE A 76 19.87 -8.17 -14.99
CA PHE A 76 20.86 -8.81 -14.11
C PHE A 76 21.02 -10.31 -14.39
N LEU A 77 19.91 -11.05 -14.49
CA LEU A 77 19.97 -12.49 -14.70
C LEU A 77 20.56 -12.85 -16.07
N MET A 78 20.23 -12.10 -17.12
CA MET A 78 20.75 -12.32 -18.47
C MET A 78 22.23 -11.95 -18.59
N ASP A 79 22.68 -10.92 -17.87
CA ASP A 79 24.07 -10.44 -17.94
C ASP A 79 25.03 -11.26 -17.05
N VAL A 80 24.53 -11.83 -15.95
CA VAL A 80 25.38 -12.39 -14.88
C VAL A 80 25.11 -13.87 -14.57
N VAL A 81 23.89 -14.36 -14.77
CA VAL A 81 23.49 -15.69 -14.27
C VAL A 81 23.31 -16.70 -15.39
N PHE A 82 22.71 -16.28 -16.51
CA PHE A 82 22.38 -17.15 -17.63
C PHE A 82 23.43 -17.08 -18.74
N ASP A 83 23.71 -18.22 -19.38
CA ASP A 83 24.43 -18.23 -20.64
C ASP A 83 23.54 -17.72 -21.80
N GLU A 84 24.17 -17.32 -22.91
CA GLU A 84 23.47 -16.71 -24.05
C GLU A 84 22.41 -17.65 -24.69
N ALA A 85 22.63 -18.97 -24.60
CA ALA A 85 21.73 -19.95 -25.19
C ALA A 85 20.48 -20.17 -24.31
N ALA A 86 20.68 -20.28 -23.00
CA ALA A 86 19.63 -20.40 -22.00
C ALA A 86 18.77 -19.13 -21.95
N GLY A 87 19.40 -17.95 -21.96
CA GLY A 87 18.70 -16.67 -21.96
C GLY A 87 17.72 -16.50 -23.12
N LYS A 88 18.04 -17.04 -24.31
CA LYS A 88 17.16 -17.02 -25.49
C LYS A 88 15.92 -17.92 -25.38
N MET A 89 15.98 -18.94 -24.53
CA MET A 89 14.87 -19.89 -24.34
C MET A 89 13.88 -19.42 -23.28
N LEU A 90 14.29 -18.50 -22.40
CA LEU A 90 13.47 -17.98 -21.32
C LEU A 90 12.49 -16.92 -21.83
N LYS A 91 11.26 -17.02 -21.33
CA LYS A 91 10.15 -16.12 -21.66
C LYS A 91 9.77 -15.33 -20.42
N GLU A 92 10.01 -14.02 -20.45
CA GLU A 92 9.72 -13.13 -19.32
C GLU A 92 8.24 -13.15 -18.93
N GLU A 93 7.34 -13.37 -19.90
CA GLU A 93 5.91 -13.47 -19.66
C GLU A 93 5.49 -14.66 -18.79
N GLU A 94 6.36 -15.66 -18.64
CA GLU A 94 6.13 -16.81 -17.78
C GLU A 94 6.70 -16.60 -16.36
N TRP A 95 7.38 -15.49 -16.10
CA TRP A 95 8.02 -15.24 -14.81
C TRP A 95 7.03 -14.73 -13.77
N TRP A 96 7.15 -15.22 -12.53
CA TRP A 96 6.24 -14.86 -11.44
C TRP A 96 6.91 -15.00 -10.07
N PHE A 97 6.33 -14.34 -9.06
CA PHE A 97 6.87 -14.29 -7.70
C PHE A 97 6.06 -15.12 -6.70
N GLU A 98 6.77 -15.85 -5.86
CA GLU A 98 6.27 -16.57 -4.69
C GLU A 98 6.96 -16.07 -3.41
N SER A 99 6.32 -16.21 -2.26
CA SER A 99 6.99 -16.00 -0.97
C SER A 99 7.91 -17.19 -0.63
N GLU A 100 8.89 -16.99 0.25
CA GLU A 100 9.74 -18.10 0.74
C GLU A 100 8.91 -19.23 1.40
N GLU A 101 7.70 -18.91 1.88
CA GLU A 101 6.76 -19.88 2.47
C GLU A 101 5.81 -20.56 1.46
N GLY A 102 5.97 -20.34 0.16
CA GLY A 102 5.15 -20.99 -0.87
C GLY A 102 3.79 -20.31 -1.10
N THR A 103 3.65 -19.03 -0.75
CA THR A 103 2.42 -18.27 -0.98
C THR A 103 2.53 -17.42 -2.23
N LEU A 104 1.55 -17.54 -3.12
CA LEU A 104 1.44 -16.71 -4.32
C LEU A 104 1.30 -15.23 -3.94
N LEU A 105 2.21 -14.38 -4.45
CA LEU A 105 2.20 -12.96 -4.13
C LEU A 105 1.10 -12.20 -4.88
N LYS A 106 0.53 -11.22 -4.19
CA LYS A 106 -0.44 -10.28 -4.75
C LYS A 106 0.29 -9.18 -5.50
N TRP A 107 0.71 -9.46 -6.73
CA TRP A 107 1.49 -8.56 -7.59
C TRP A 107 0.86 -7.17 -7.82
N HIS A 108 -0.46 -7.06 -7.67
CA HIS A 108 -1.21 -5.82 -7.81
C HIS A 108 -1.23 -4.97 -6.53
N TRP A 109 -0.61 -5.43 -5.44
CA TRP A 109 -0.42 -4.64 -4.22
C TRP A 109 0.88 -3.83 -4.32
N PRO A 110 0.92 -2.60 -3.77
CA PRO A 110 2.17 -1.88 -3.62
C PRO A 110 3.18 -2.70 -2.81
N ILE A 111 4.46 -2.65 -3.21
CA ILE A 111 5.53 -3.43 -2.58
C ILE A 111 5.62 -3.16 -1.08
N GLY A 112 5.46 -1.89 -0.67
CA GLY A 112 5.47 -1.52 0.74
C GLY A 112 4.35 -2.19 1.54
N LEU A 113 3.18 -2.38 0.93
CA LEU A 113 2.07 -3.09 1.57
C LEU A 113 2.32 -4.60 1.65
N ILE A 114 2.88 -5.20 0.61
CA ILE A 114 3.30 -6.62 0.63
C ILE A 114 4.29 -6.84 1.78
N TYR A 115 5.28 -5.94 1.91
CA TYR A 115 6.27 -5.98 2.97
C TYR A 115 5.66 -5.81 4.36
N ASP A 116 4.86 -4.76 4.58
CA ASP A 116 4.25 -4.50 5.89
C ASP A 116 3.31 -5.66 6.30
N ASN A 117 2.55 -6.22 5.35
CA ASN A 117 1.72 -7.41 5.58
C ASN A 117 2.58 -8.66 5.89
N HIS A 118 3.72 -8.84 5.25
CA HIS A 118 4.63 -9.93 5.56
C HIS A 118 5.18 -9.82 7.00
N ILE A 119 5.62 -8.63 7.41
CA ILE A 119 6.16 -8.39 8.76
C ILE A 119 5.13 -8.75 9.85
N ILE A 120 3.88 -8.34 9.68
CA ILE A 120 2.85 -8.64 10.68
C ILE A 120 2.43 -10.12 10.67
N SER A 121 2.35 -10.76 9.50
CA SER A 121 2.11 -12.21 9.40
C SER A 121 3.27 -13.02 9.99
N ALA A 122 4.50 -12.54 9.86
CA ALA A 122 5.66 -13.20 10.46
C ALA A 122 5.65 -13.10 11.99
N SER A 123 5.18 -12.00 12.54
CA SER A 123 5.14 -11.78 13.98
C SER A 123 4.22 -12.74 14.74
N ILE A 124 3.23 -13.34 14.05
CA ILE A 124 2.32 -14.31 14.65
C ILE A 124 2.80 -15.77 14.57
N ARG A 125 3.97 -16.02 13.95
CA ARG A 125 4.51 -17.37 13.83
C ARG A 125 5.28 -17.75 15.11
N PRO A 126 5.28 -19.04 15.50
CA PRO A 126 6.06 -19.50 16.65
C PRO A 126 7.54 -19.11 16.45
N PRO A 127 8.21 -18.52 17.45
CA PRO A 127 9.61 -18.14 17.31
C PRO A 127 10.47 -19.37 17.07
N SER A 128 11.23 -19.36 15.97
CA SER A 128 12.32 -20.30 15.74
C SER A 128 13.50 -19.96 16.66
N GLN A 129 13.42 -20.37 17.93
CA GLN A 129 14.47 -20.41 18.98
C GLN A 129 15.49 -19.25 19.12
N THR A 130 15.38 -18.10 18.43
CA THR A 130 16.51 -17.14 18.37
C THR A 130 16.18 -15.65 18.48
N SER A 131 14.93 -15.23 18.67
CA SER A 131 14.60 -13.79 18.68
C SER A 131 13.91 -13.34 19.97
N THR A 132 14.69 -12.82 20.91
CA THR A 132 14.26 -12.16 22.15
C THR A 132 14.33 -10.63 21.99
N SER A 133 13.31 -9.99 21.41
CA SER A 133 13.06 -8.57 21.70
C SER A 133 11.65 -8.15 21.29
N HIS A 134 10.89 -7.58 22.24
CA HIS A 134 9.46 -7.28 22.12
C HIS A 134 9.13 -5.97 21.36
N TYR A 135 10.11 -5.26 20.78
CA TYR A 135 9.87 -4.00 20.07
C TYR A 135 10.82 -3.72 18.89
N ASN A 136 11.62 -4.70 18.46
CA ASN A 136 12.47 -4.48 17.29
C ASN A 136 11.68 -4.85 16.03
N LEU A 137 11.13 -3.83 15.35
CA LEU A 137 10.83 -3.89 13.92
C LEU A 137 12.16 -4.09 13.17
N GLN A 138 12.76 -5.27 13.31
CA GLN A 138 14.04 -5.57 12.70
C GLN A 138 13.79 -5.65 11.21
N VAL A 139 14.32 -4.66 10.48
CA VAL A 139 14.16 -4.57 9.03
C VAL A 139 14.96 -5.72 8.40
N THR A 140 14.26 -6.75 7.96
CA THR A 140 14.83 -7.91 7.27
C THR A 140 14.42 -7.90 5.80
N PRO A 141 15.32 -8.24 4.86
CA PRO A 141 14.93 -8.39 3.46
C PRO A 141 13.72 -9.32 3.31
N LEU A 142 12.71 -8.84 2.58
CA LEU A 142 11.61 -9.71 2.16
C LEU A 142 12.14 -10.66 1.10
N LYS A 143 12.15 -11.94 1.42
CA LYS A 143 12.65 -13.00 0.56
C LYS A 143 11.55 -13.49 -0.37
N LEU A 144 11.83 -13.39 -1.67
CA LEU A 144 10.93 -13.78 -2.74
C LEU A 144 11.62 -14.85 -3.60
N ILE A 145 10.83 -15.83 -4.03
CA ILE A 145 11.25 -16.80 -5.04
C ILE A 145 10.73 -16.32 -6.39
N LEU A 146 11.63 -16.19 -7.36
CA LEU A 146 11.31 -15.91 -8.76
C LEU A 146 11.28 -17.24 -9.51
N HIS A 147 10.10 -17.56 -10.03
CA HIS A 147 9.92 -18.64 -10.98
C HIS A 147 10.06 -18.09 -12.39
N LEU A 148 10.67 -18.88 -13.27
CA LEU A 148 10.95 -18.55 -14.66
C LEU A 148 9.97 -19.23 -15.63
N ALA A 149 9.13 -20.13 -15.14
CA ALA A 149 8.16 -20.88 -15.93
C ALA A 149 6.88 -21.21 -15.16
N SER A 150 5.89 -21.74 -15.89
CA SER A 150 4.67 -22.34 -15.34
C SER A 150 3.92 -21.44 -14.33
N PRO A 151 3.58 -20.19 -14.69
CA PRO A 151 2.83 -19.32 -13.79
C PRO A 151 1.50 -19.95 -13.41
N PRO A 152 1.03 -19.81 -12.15
CA PRO A 152 -0.22 -20.38 -11.68
C PRO A 152 -1.43 -19.61 -12.24
N THR A 153 -1.62 -19.69 -13.56
CA THR A 153 -2.63 -18.96 -14.34
C THR A 153 -4.05 -19.21 -13.87
N GLU A 154 -4.34 -20.40 -13.34
CA GLU A 154 -5.65 -20.72 -12.74
C GLU A 154 -5.96 -19.89 -11.49
N LYS A 155 -4.92 -19.48 -10.74
CA LYS A 155 -5.03 -18.65 -9.54
C LYS A 155 -4.80 -17.16 -9.84
N LEU A 156 -4.17 -16.84 -10.96
CA LEU A 156 -3.89 -15.50 -11.43
C LEU A 156 -4.97 -15.06 -12.41
N LEU A 157 -5.92 -14.24 -11.95
CA LEU A 157 -6.99 -13.70 -12.81
C LEU A 157 -6.45 -12.91 -14.01
N LEU A 158 -5.24 -12.35 -13.91
CA LEU A 158 -4.52 -11.63 -14.95
C LEU A 158 -3.03 -11.97 -14.86
N SER A 159 -2.32 -11.91 -16.00
CA SER A 159 -0.86 -12.05 -16.01
C SER A 159 -0.20 -10.90 -15.23
N PRO A 160 0.85 -11.16 -14.43
CA PRO A 160 1.53 -10.16 -13.60
C PRO A 160 2.45 -9.25 -14.43
N SER A 161 1.87 -8.49 -15.37
CA SER A 161 2.59 -7.56 -16.25
C SER A 161 2.43 -6.11 -15.79
N ALA A 162 3.30 -5.21 -16.28
CA ALA A 162 3.17 -3.78 -16.05
C ALA A 162 1.81 -3.22 -16.54
N GLU A 163 1.27 -3.73 -17.64
CA GLU A 163 -0.03 -3.30 -18.17
C GLU A 163 -1.19 -3.78 -17.30
N SER A 164 -1.19 -5.05 -16.88
CA SER A 164 -2.18 -5.56 -15.92
C SER A 164 -2.12 -4.80 -14.59
N CYS A 165 -0.91 -4.43 -14.15
CA CYS A 165 -0.69 -3.62 -12.96
C CYS A 165 -1.24 -2.21 -13.11
N LYS A 166 -1.05 -1.58 -14.27
CA LYS A 166 -1.68 -0.29 -14.60
C LYS A 166 -3.20 -0.38 -14.52
N GLN A 167 -3.79 -1.43 -15.09
CA GLN A 167 -5.25 -1.62 -15.06
C GLN A 167 -5.77 -1.78 -13.63
N ALA A 168 -5.11 -2.61 -12.82
CA ALA A 168 -5.45 -2.78 -11.40
C ALA A 168 -5.31 -1.46 -10.62
N PHE A 169 -4.19 -0.74 -10.80
CA PHE A 169 -3.95 0.58 -10.21
C PHE A 169 -5.05 1.60 -10.58
N MET A 170 -5.44 1.65 -11.84
CA MET A 170 -6.50 2.56 -12.29
C MET A 170 -7.87 2.17 -11.74
N GLY A 171 -8.12 0.88 -11.53
CA GLY A 171 -9.30 0.38 -10.81
C GLY A 171 -9.32 0.87 -9.37
N GLN A 172 -8.22 0.65 -8.65
CA GLN A 172 -8.03 1.10 -7.27
C GLN A 172 -8.26 2.60 -7.10
N LEU A 173 -7.71 3.41 -8.01
CA LEU A 173 -7.83 4.86 -7.97
C LEU A 173 -9.27 5.33 -8.20
N LYS A 174 -10.02 4.65 -9.09
CA LYS A 174 -11.44 4.91 -9.31
C LYS A 174 -12.28 4.52 -8.10
N GLU A 175 -12.02 3.37 -7.48
CA GLU A 175 -12.72 2.97 -6.26
C GLU A 175 -12.48 3.97 -5.13
N ALA A 176 -11.22 4.38 -4.92
CA ALA A 176 -10.88 5.38 -3.93
C ALA A 176 -11.55 6.75 -4.21
N ASP A 177 -11.65 7.15 -5.49
CA ASP A 177 -12.38 8.36 -5.90
C ASP A 177 -13.88 8.25 -5.59
N PHE A 178 -14.48 7.08 -5.85
CA PHE A 178 -15.88 6.81 -5.51
C PHE A 178 -16.14 6.87 -4.01
N VAL A 179 -15.25 6.32 -3.19
CA VAL A 179 -15.38 6.40 -1.72
C VAL A 179 -15.28 7.85 -1.25
N ARG A 180 -14.30 8.61 -1.76
CA ARG A 180 -14.10 10.02 -1.40
C ARG A 180 -15.26 10.93 -1.78
N TRP A 181 -15.84 10.76 -2.95
CA TRP A 181 -16.76 11.77 -3.53
C TRP A 181 -18.14 11.22 -3.86
N GLY A 182 -18.40 9.93 -3.63
CA GLY A 182 -19.62 9.24 -4.04
C GLY A 182 -19.74 9.01 -5.56
N ASN A 183 -18.71 9.33 -6.33
CA ASN A 183 -18.65 9.17 -7.79
C ASN A 183 -17.20 9.16 -8.27
N THR A 184 -16.95 8.74 -9.51
CA THR A 184 -15.61 8.63 -10.09
C THR A 184 -15.25 9.78 -11.03
N LYS A 185 -15.99 10.90 -11.00
CA LYS A 185 -15.88 11.95 -12.04
C LYS A 185 -14.55 12.68 -12.01
N ARG A 186 -13.88 12.78 -10.86
CA ARG A 186 -12.57 13.45 -10.80
C ARG A 186 -11.52 12.60 -11.51
N MET A 187 -11.51 11.29 -11.26
CA MET A 187 -10.60 10.38 -11.94
C MET A 187 -10.95 10.17 -13.42
N THR A 188 -12.21 9.88 -13.73
CA THR A 188 -12.67 9.60 -15.11
C THR A 188 -12.73 10.86 -15.99
N GLY A 189 -12.84 12.04 -15.38
CA GLY A 189 -12.79 13.32 -16.08
C GLY A 189 -11.39 13.78 -16.47
N LEU A 190 -10.33 13.11 -15.98
CA LEU A 190 -8.96 13.37 -16.43
C LEU A 190 -8.81 13.02 -17.91
N ARG A 191 -8.01 13.82 -18.63
CA ARG A 191 -7.63 13.51 -20.01
C ARG A 191 -6.81 12.21 -20.04
N LYS A 192 -6.84 11.49 -21.16
CA LYS A 192 -6.04 10.26 -21.34
C LYS A 192 -4.56 10.48 -21.01
N GLN A 193 -3.97 11.60 -21.44
CA GLN A 193 -2.58 11.94 -21.12
C GLN A 193 -2.33 12.11 -19.62
N ASP A 194 -3.28 12.67 -18.86
CA ASP A 194 -3.16 12.78 -17.40
C ASP A 194 -3.31 11.41 -16.75
N GLN A 195 -4.25 10.59 -17.22
CA GLN A 195 -4.46 9.20 -16.76
C GLN A 195 -3.25 8.30 -17.03
N ASP A 196 -2.58 8.47 -18.16
CA ASP A 196 -1.33 7.77 -18.47
C ASP A 196 -0.18 8.37 -17.63
N GLY A 197 -0.12 9.69 -17.51
CA GLY A 197 0.93 10.40 -16.76
C GLY A 197 0.98 10.06 -15.27
N ILE A 198 -0.17 9.80 -14.62
CA ILE A 198 -0.17 9.36 -13.22
C ILE A 198 0.46 7.97 -13.06
N TRP A 199 0.28 7.06 -14.03
CA TRP A 199 0.92 5.76 -14.01
C TRP A 199 2.42 5.85 -14.35
N GLU A 200 2.77 6.63 -15.38
CA GLU A 200 4.18 6.83 -15.76
C GLU A 200 4.98 7.47 -14.60
N GLY A 201 4.37 8.37 -13.81
CA GLY A 201 4.98 8.89 -12.60
C GLY A 201 5.39 7.81 -11.60
N ILE A 202 4.56 6.76 -11.41
CA ILE A 202 4.90 5.61 -10.55
C ILE A 202 6.01 4.77 -11.18
N LYS A 203 5.85 4.43 -12.47
CA LYS A 203 6.78 3.57 -13.21
C LYS A 203 8.20 4.15 -13.27
N GLU A 204 8.31 5.45 -13.53
CA GLU A 204 9.60 6.16 -13.59
C GLU A 204 10.04 6.70 -12.22
N HIS A 205 9.28 6.38 -11.15
CA HIS A 205 9.50 6.83 -9.78
C HIS A 205 9.65 8.36 -9.63
N ASN A 206 8.93 9.13 -10.45
CA ASN A 206 8.99 10.59 -10.47
C ASN A 206 7.83 11.21 -9.67
N PHE A 207 8.16 11.70 -8.47
CA PHE A 207 7.23 12.33 -7.55
C PHE A 207 6.48 13.52 -8.17
N ASP A 208 7.19 14.40 -8.87
CA ASP A 208 6.65 15.67 -9.35
C ASP A 208 5.69 15.44 -10.53
N ASP A 209 6.02 14.50 -11.43
CA ASP A 209 5.13 14.09 -12.53
C ASP A 209 3.85 13.42 -12.02
N TYR A 210 3.96 12.55 -11.01
CA TYR A 210 2.81 11.92 -10.36
C TYR A 210 1.91 12.97 -9.68
N TRP A 211 2.47 13.81 -8.79
CA TRP A 211 1.67 14.75 -8.00
C TRP A 211 1.10 15.91 -8.81
N ARG A 212 1.71 16.26 -9.96
CA ARG A 212 1.12 17.21 -10.93
C ARG A 212 -0.27 16.78 -11.41
N VAL A 213 -0.52 15.47 -11.48
CA VAL A 213 -1.83 14.92 -11.85
C VAL A 213 -2.65 14.54 -10.61
N ALA A 214 -2.05 13.82 -9.66
CA ALA A 214 -2.75 13.30 -8.48
C ALA A 214 -3.38 14.41 -7.62
N SER A 215 -2.78 15.61 -7.57
CA SER A 215 -3.33 16.77 -6.85
C SER A 215 -4.68 17.25 -7.38
N LYS A 216 -5.09 16.83 -8.59
CA LYS A 216 -6.40 17.19 -9.18
C LYS A 216 -7.54 16.31 -8.64
N ILE A 217 -7.22 15.14 -8.08
CA ILE A 217 -8.20 14.12 -7.67
C ILE A 217 -8.13 13.77 -6.18
N VAL A 218 -6.96 13.95 -5.55
CA VAL A 218 -6.74 13.75 -4.12
C VAL A 218 -7.04 15.04 -3.35
N PRO A 219 -7.71 14.97 -2.19
CA PRO A 219 -7.99 16.16 -1.38
C PRO A 219 -6.73 16.85 -0.85
N THR A 220 -6.88 18.13 -0.49
CA THR A 220 -5.87 18.94 0.20
C THR A 220 -6.14 18.97 1.70
N THR A 221 -5.09 19.08 2.49
CA THR A 221 -5.12 19.28 3.95
C THR A 221 -5.04 20.74 4.36
N ALA A 222 -5.10 21.66 3.40
CA ALA A 222 -5.10 23.08 3.70
C ALA A 222 -6.28 23.40 4.67
N PRO A 223 -6.07 24.19 5.72
CA PRO A 223 -7.16 24.56 6.61
C PRO A 223 -8.25 25.30 5.82
N ALA A 224 -9.50 24.94 6.06
CA ALA A 224 -10.64 25.68 5.53
C ALA A 224 -10.51 27.13 5.97
N ARG A 225 -10.55 28.08 5.03
CA ARG A 225 -10.51 29.50 5.41
C ARG A 225 -11.79 29.80 6.17
N SER A 226 -11.69 30.38 7.36
CA SER A 226 -12.88 30.99 7.98
C SER A 226 -13.46 32.01 7.01
N ASN A 227 -14.76 31.94 6.73
CA ASN A 227 -15.51 32.94 5.96
C ASN A 227 -15.56 34.29 6.72
N SER A 228 -14.41 34.90 6.97
CA SER A 228 -14.31 36.29 7.40
C SER A 228 -14.53 37.13 6.14
N PRO A 229 -15.55 38.00 6.09
CA PRO A 229 -15.64 38.97 5.01
C PRO A 229 -14.34 39.80 4.99
N PRO A 230 -13.79 40.13 3.81
CA PRO A 230 -12.62 41.00 3.74
C PRO A 230 -12.93 42.33 4.45
N PRO A 231 -11.94 42.95 5.14
CA PRO A 231 -12.14 44.23 5.80
C PRO A 231 -12.55 45.27 4.75
N SER A 232 -13.76 45.83 4.91
CA SER A 232 -14.34 46.83 4.02
C SER A 232 -13.57 48.15 4.12
N THR A 233 -12.59 48.33 3.24
CA THR A 233 -11.95 49.63 3.01
C THR A 233 -12.52 50.23 1.73
N ASN A 234 -13.68 50.90 1.85
CA ASN A 234 -13.90 52.26 1.31
C ASN A 234 -15.39 52.67 1.29
N PRO A 235 -15.69 53.96 1.54
CA PRO A 235 -17.03 54.52 1.44
C PRO A 235 -17.38 54.85 -0.03
N SER A 236 -18.61 54.50 -0.42
CA SER A 236 -19.44 55.10 -1.49
C SER A 236 -18.88 55.28 -2.92
N MET A 237 -19.41 54.54 -3.90
CA MET A 237 -20.40 55.03 -4.90
C MET A 237 -20.71 53.99 -6.02
N HIS A 238 -22.00 53.73 -6.23
CA HIS A 238 -22.75 53.28 -7.42
C HIS A 238 -22.23 52.21 -8.42
N THR A 239 -22.86 51.03 -8.31
CA THR A 239 -23.48 50.16 -9.36
C THR A 239 -22.68 49.66 -10.58
N ARG A 240 -22.18 48.42 -10.48
CA ARG A 240 -22.23 47.38 -11.52
C ARG A 240 -22.26 46.00 -10.81
N PRO A 241 -23.22 45.10 -11.08
CA PRO A 241 -23.15 43.74 -10.54
C PRO A 241 -21.92 43.05 -11.16
N PRO A 242 -21.05 42.38 -10.38
CA PRO A 242 -19.98 41.59 -10.96
C PRO A 242 -20.60 40.46 -11.82
N PRO A 243 -19.92 40.04 -12.90
CA PRO A 243 -20.34 38.84 -13.63
C PRO A 243 -20.36 37.67 -12.65
N ALA A 244 -21.43 36.89 -12.68
CA ALA A 244 -21.48 35.60 -11.99
C ALA A 244 -20.53 34.63 -12.69
N ASP A 245 -19.23 34.75 -12.41
CA ASP A 245 -18.33 33.62 -12.59
C ASP A 245 -18.75 32.52 -11.62
N PRO A 246 -18.82 31.25 -12.05
CA PRO A 246 -19.16 30.16 -11.15
C PRO A 246 -18.10 30.12 -10.04
N GLN A 247 -18.56 30.42 -8.83
CA GLN A 247 -17.85 30.36 -7.56
C GLN A 247 -16.67 29.38 -7.62
N SER A 248 -15.44 29.90 -7.65
CA SER A 248 -14.24 29.12 -7.35
C SER A 248 -14.37 28.66 -5.89
N ALA A 249 -14.95 27.48 -5.66
CA ALA A 249 -15.21 26.92 -4.34
C ALA A 249 -13.88 26.44 -3.73
N PRO A 250 -13.24 27.20 -2.83
CA PRO A 250 -11.92 26.86 -2.32
C PRO A 250 -11.98 25.69 -1.32
N ASP A 251 -13.17 25.41 -0.77
CA ASP A 251 -13.37 24.38 0.26
C ASP A 251 -13.74 23.00 -0.30
N ARG A 252 -14.16 22.86 -1.56
CA ARG A 252 -14.67 21.56 -2.04
C ARG A 252 -13.60 20.45 -2.09
N ASP A 253 -12.33 20.84 -2.12
CA ASP A 253 -11.21 19.90 -2.25
C ASP A 253 -10.55 19.60 -0.90
N ASN A 254 -11.09 20.12 0.20
CA ASN A 254 -10.57 19.89 1.54
C ASN A 254 -10.78 18.42 1.99
N ALA A 255 -9.79 17.85 2.68
CA ALA A 255 -9.84 16.52 3.27
C ALA A 255 -11.01 16.28 4.23
N TYR A 256 -11.50 17.32 4.93
CA TYR A 256 -12.66 17.21 5.82
C TYR A 256 -14.00 17.31 5.08
N ASN A 257 -13.99 17.70 3.80
CA ASN A 257 -15.18 17.83 2.97
C ASN A 257 -15.40 16.62 2.03
N VAL A 258 -14.57 15.58 2.15
CA VAL A 258 -14.81 14.31 1.47
C VAL A 258 -16.01 13.61 2.11
N ARG A 259 -16.72 12.81 1.32
CA ARG A 259 -17.79 11.94 1.83
C ARG A 259 -17.25 10.90 2.81
N SER A 260 -16.15 10.25 2.44
CA SER A 260 -15.51 9.22 3.25
C SER A 260 -14.04 9.07 2.88
N VAL A 261 -13.23 8.67 3.86
CA VAL A 261 -11.83 8.29 3.68
C VAL A 261 -11.78 6.82 3.25
N PRO A 262 -11.12 6.49 2.11
CA PRO A 262 -10.97 5.11 1.64
C PRO A 262 -9.95 4.36 2.47
N VAL A 263 -10.42 3.44 3.31
CA VAL A 263 -9.61 2.71 4.29
C VAL A 263 -9.60 1.22 4.00
N ARG A 264 -8.39 0.63 4.01
CA ARG A 264 -8.17 -0.81 4.06
C ARG A 264 -7.31 -1.14 5.28
N LEU A 265 -7.81 -2.05 6.10
CA LEU A 265 -7.14 -2.54 7.29
C LEU A 265 -6.76 -4.01 7.11
N TYR A 266 -5.47 -4.28 7.25
CA TYR A 266 -4.86 -5.59 7.10
C TYR A 266 -4.51 -6.15 8.49
N LEU A 267 -4.91 -7.39 8.72
CA LEU A 267 -4.64 -8.14 9.96
C LEU A 267 -3.85 -9.40 9.63
N PRO A 268 -3.02 -9.91 10.55
CA PRO A 268 -2.32 -11.17 10.34
C PRO A 268 -3.34 -12.29 10.09
N ASP A 269 -3.23 -12.99 8.95
CA ASP A 269 -4.08 -14.12 8.57
C ASP A 269 -5.60 -13.87 8.62
N GLY A 270 -6.04 -12.60 8.53
CA GLY A 270 -7.44 -12.20 8.48
C GLY A 270 -7.85 -11.64 7.11
N PRO A 271 -9.15 -11.64 6.76
CA PRO A 271 -9.64 -10.90 5.62
C PRO A 271 -9.35 -9.40 5.76
N VAL A 272 -9.12 -8.78 4.62
CA VAL A 272 -8.94 -7.32 4.51
C VAL A 272 -10.27 -6.65 4.86
N MET A 273 -10.25 -5.78 5.85
CA MET A 273 -11.41 -4.95 6.16
C MET A 273 -11.36 -3.70 5.28
N GLN A 274 -12.42 -3.45 4.52
CA GLN A 274 -12.55 -2.26 3.70
C GLN A 274 -13.75 -1.47 4.20
N ASP A 275 -13.49 -0.26 4.71
CA ASP A 275 -14.51 0.59 5.32
C ASP A 275 -14.57 1.96 4.65
N VAL A 276 -15.74 2.60 4.74
CA VAL A 276 -15.93 4.00 4.38
C VAL A 276 -15.96 4.82 5.66
N VAL A 277 -14.90 5.58 5.92
CA VAL A 277 -14.71 6.25 7.20
C VAL A 277 -15.07 7.73 7.06
N PRO A 278 -16.10 8.26 7.74
CA PRO A 278 -16.41 9.69 7.65
C PRO A 278 -15.25 10.52 8.23
N PRO A 279 -14.90 11.67 7.65
CA PRO A 279 -13.77 12.49 8.12
C PRO A 279 -14.01 13.10 9.51
N THR A 280 -15.27 13.35 9.86
CA THR A 280 -15.72 13.88 11.14
C THR A 280 -16.82 13.01 11.72
N LEU A 281 -16.93 12.96 13.03
CA LEU A 281 -18.00 12.26 13.75
C LEU A 281 -19.29 13.10 13.76
N GLU A 282 -20.39 12.51 14.24
CA GLU A 282 -21.71 13.16 14.31
C GLU A 282 -21.73 14.38 15.25
N ASP A 283 -20.85 14.39 16.25
CA ASP A 283 -20.66 15.51 17.18
C ASP A 283 -19.81 16.67 16.60
N GLY A 284 -19.34 16.51 15.36
CA GLY A 284 -18.50 17.47 14.65
C GLY A 284 -17.02 17.39 14.99
N SER A 285 -16.61 16.48 15.88
CA SER A 285 -15.19 16.23 16.17
C SER A 285 -14.50 15.46 15.03
N ALA A 286 -13.18 15.56 14.96
CA ALA A 286 -12.41 14.81 13.97
C ALA A 286 -12.48 13.30 14.24
N HIS A 287 -12.68 12.51 13.20
CA HIS A 287 -12.59 11.06 13.33
C HIS A 287 -11.11 10.67 13.45
N THR A 288 -10.69 10.15 14.60
CA THR A 288 -9.31 9.73 14.87
C THR A 288 -9.08 8.26 14.57
N LEU A 289 -7.81 7.88 14.36
CA LEU A 289 -7.43 6.49 14.14
C LEU A 289 -7.83 5.58 15.30
N VAL A 290 -7.66 6.01 16.55
CA VAL A 290 -8.06 5.24 17.73
C VAL A 290 -9.57 5.03 17.78
N HIS A 291 -10.37 6.04 17.43
CA HIS A 291 -11.83 5.89 17.40
C HIS A 291 -12.25 4.87 16.35
N TYR A 292 -11.66 4.92 15.15
CA TYR A 292 -11.88 3.92 14.10
C TYR A 292 -11.47 2.52 14.59
N LEU A 293 -10.25 2.35 15.08
CA LEU A 293 -9.73 1.06 15.50
C LEU A 293 -10.49 0.48 16.71
N SER A 294 -10.89 1.28 17.68
CA SER A 294 -11.70 0.83 18.82
C SER A 294 -13.11 0.43 18.42
N THR A 295 -13.69 1.08 17.42
CA THR A 295 -15.02 0.72 16.90
C THR A 295 -14.97 -0.62 16.16
N HIS A 296 -13.95 -0.82 15.32
CA HIS A 296 -13.85 -2.00 14.46
C HIS A 296 -13.15 -3.18 15.14
N LEU A 297 -12.19 -2.93 16.03
CA LEU A 297 -11.36 -3.92 16.71
C LEU A 297 -11.31 -3.69 18.23
N PRO A 298 -12.46 -3.63 18.94
CA PRO A 298 -12.52 -3.27 20.36
C PRO A 298 -11.73 -4.20 21.29
N LEU A 299 -11.47 -5.43 20.85
CA LEU A 299 -10.68 -6.39 21.61
C LEU A 299 -9.16 -6.15 21.52
N LEU A 300 -8.69 -5.55 20.41
CA LEU A 300 -7.29 -5.16 20.22
C LEU A 300 -7.06 -3.69 20.62
N PHE A 301 -8.08 -2.85 20.48
CA PHE A 301 -8.04 -1.43 20.79
C PHE A 301 -9.21 -1.09 21.74
N PRO A 302 -9.10 -1.39 23.05
CA PRO A 302 -10.19 -1.16 23.98
C PRO A 302 -10.63 0.31 24.04
N PRO A 303 -11.94 0.61 24.05
CA PRO A 303 -12.42 1.98 24.16
C PRO A 303 -12.08 2.58 25.53
N ALA A 304 -11.84 3.88 25.57
CA ALA A 304 -11.56 4.60 26.82
C ALA A 304 -12.78 4.59 27.78
N PRO A 305 -12.57 4.58 29.12
CA PRO A 305 -11.28 4.50 29.80
C PRO A 305 -10.79 3.05 29.90
N TYR A 306 -9.58 2.79 29.39
CA TYR A 306 -8.89 1.51 29.54
C TYR A 306 -7.57 1.77 30.27
N SER A 307 -7.33 1.05 31.36
CA SER A 307 -6.14 1.19 32.22
C SER A 307 -5.16 0.03 32.07
N GLY A 308 -5.40 -0.90 31.13
CA GLY A 308 -4.48 -1.99 30.83
C GLY A 308 -3.35 -1.58 29.88
N PRO A 309 -2.42 -2.50 29.59
CA PRO A 309 -1.32 -2.25 28.66
C PRO A 309 -1.83 -2.09 27.23
N GLU A 310 -1.08 -1.36 26.39
CA GLU A 310 -1.33 -1.32 24.95
C GLU A 310 -1.28 -2.75 24.39
N LEU A 311 -2.32 -3.15 23.65
CA LEU A 311 -2.48 -4.53 23.16
C LEU A 311 -2.11 -4.67 21.70
N ALA A 312 -2.18 -3.58 20.94
CA ALA A 312 -1.98 -3.57 19.50
C ALA A 312 -1.57 -2.18 19.02
N TYR A 313 -0.96 -2.14 17.84
CA TYR A 313 -0.57 -0.91 17.16
C TYR A 313 -1.03 -0.94 15.71
N ALA A 314 -1.12 0.25 15.09
CA ALA A 314 -1.34 0.42 13.67
C ALA A 314 -0.10 0.99 13.00
N MET A 315 0.27 0.41 11.85
CA MET A 315 1.41 0.79 11.05
C MET A 315 0.97 1.16 9.64
N MET A 316 1.63 2.16 9.06
CA MET A 316 1.45 2.58 7.67
C MET A 316 2.81 2.94 7.08
N HIS A 317 3.09 2.49 5.85
CA HIS A 317 4.38 2.75 5.19
C HIS A 317 5.58 2.40 6.08
N GLY A 318 5.45 1.34 6.89
CA GLY A 318 6.46 0.92 7.85
C GLY A 318 6.63 1.80 9.10
N VAL A 319 5.76 2.78 9.35
CA VAL A 319 5.81 3.63 10.55
C VAL A 319 4.58 3.45 11.45
N LEU A 320 4.79 3.47 12.76
CA LEU A 320 3.70 3.47 13.74
C LEU A 320 2.92 4.79 13.64
N VAL A 321 1.60 4.69 13.53
CA VAL A 321 0.73 5.86 13.38
C VAL A 321 0.21 6.28 14.76
N PRO A 322 0.35 7.56 15.15
CA PRO A 322 -0.22 8.06 16.39
C PRO A 322 -1.73 7.78 16.48
N PRO A 323 -2.24 7.26 17.62
CA PRO A 323 -3.65 6.91 17.75
C PRO A 323 -4.61 8.11 17.61
N ASP A 324 -4.15 9.32 17.94
CA ASP A 324 -4.89 10.58 17.83
C ASP A 324 -4.86 11.19 16.41
N ALA A 325 -4.12 10.59 15.48
CA ALA A 325 -4.05 11.08 14.11
C ALA A 325 -5.43 11.06 13.43
N GLU A 326 -5.76 12.15 12.74
CA GLU A 326 -7.07 12.35 12.13
C GLU A 326 -7.17 11.61 10.79
N MET A 327 -8.26 10.84 10.62
CA MET A 327 -8.50 10.00 9.45
C MET A 327 -8.52 10.82 8.16
N ALA A 328 -9.11 12.02 8.19
CA ALA A 328 -9.14 12.94 7.05
C ALA A 328 -7.72 13.34 6.59
N TRP A 329 -6.87 13.74 7.54
CA TRP A 329 -5.49 14.11 7.26
C TRP A 329 -4.68 12.91 6.76
N LEU A 330 -4.82 11.74 7.40
CA LEU A 330 -4.16 10.51 6.99
C LEU A 330 -4.55 10.11 5.56
N GLY A 331 -5.84 10.17 5.22
CA GLY A 331 -6.34 9.85 3.88
C GLY A 331 -5.90 10.83 2.78
N ALA A 332 -5.52 12.06 3.14
CA ALA A 332 -5.05 13.07 2.20
C ALA A 332 -3.51 13.15 2.09
N CYS A 333 -2.80 12.87 3.19
CA CYS A 333 -1.33 12.97 3.27
C CYS A 333 -0.61 11.63 3.09
N MET A 334 -1.13 10.58 3.72
CA MET A 334 -0.45 9.29 3.90
C MET A 334 -1.08 8.16 3.05
N ALA A 335 -2.09 8.46 2.23
CA ALA A 335 -2.62 7.49 1.29
C ALA A 335 -1.53 7.01 0.31
N GLY A 336 -1.62 5.74 -0.08
CA GLY A 336 -0.79 5.19 -1.15
C GLY A 336 -1.04 5.90 -2.48
N ALA A 337 -0.17 5.65 -3.45
CA ALA A 337 -0.31 6.24 -4.79
C ALA A 337 -1.62 5.81 -5.49
N ASP A 338 -2.20 4.68 -5.09
CA ASP A 338 -3.49 4.18 -5.55
C ASP A 338 -4.69 4.88 -4.88
N GLY A 339 -4.42 5.83 -3.97
CA GLY A 339 -5.40 6.64 -3.28
C GLY A 339 -6.03 5.96 -2.07
N TRP A 340 -5.57 4.77 -1.66
CA TRP A 340 -6.07 4.10 -0.47
C TRP A 340 -5.22 4.41 0.76
N PHE A 341 -5.89 4.63 1.89
CA PHE A 341 -5.27 4.49 3.20
C PHE A 341 -5.18 2.99 3.50
N SER A 342 -3.96 2.44 3.50
CA SER A 342 -3.70 1.04 3.81
C SER A 342 -2.95 0.96 5.13
N ALA A 343 -3.64 0.51 6.17
CA ALA A 343 -3.09 0.35 7.50
C ALA A 343 -2.98 -1.13 7.86
N VAL A 344 -1.93 -1.47 8.58
CA VAL A 344 -1.68 -2.81 9.07
C VAL A 344 -1.77 -2.77 10.58
N ALA A 345 -2.66 -3.56 11.17
CA ALA A 345 -2.80 -3.65 12.62
C ALA A 345 -2.20 -4.96 13.12
N ASN A 346 -1.39 -4.87 14.18
CA ASN A 346 -0.74 -6.03 14.76
C ASN A 346 -0.81 -6.02 16.29
N THR A 347 -0.75 -7.20 16.88
CA THR A 347 -0.76 -7.39 18.34
C THR A 347 0.63 -7.18 18.94
N LEU A 348 0.66 -6.78 20.21
CA LEU A 348 1.86 -6.81 21.05
C LEU A 348 1.99 -8.13 21.82
N ASP A 349 0.93 -8.97 21.83
CA ASP A 349 0.89 -10.27 22.50
C ASP A 349 0.28 -11.36 21.59
N LEU A 350 1.11 -12.36 21.29
CA LEU A 350 0.79 -13.51 20.45
C LEU A 350 -0.34 -14.40 21.02
N ALA A 351 -0.38 -14.56 22.35
CA ALA A 351 -1.36 -15.39 23.03
C ALA A 351 -2.76 -14.74 22.99
N LEU A 352 -2.82 -13.42 23.14
CA LEU A 352 -4.04 -12.63 23.00
C LEU A 352 -4.60 -12.68 21.57
N PHE A 353 -3.73 -12.65 20.55
CA PHE A 353 -4.13 -12.61 19.14
C PHE A 353 -4.98 -13.80 18.71
N THR A 354 -4.49 -15.02 18.96
CA THR A 354 -5.19 -16.25 18.53
C THR A 354 -6.57 -16.35 19.18
N THR A 355 -6.69 -15.97 20.46
CA THR A 355 -7.95 -16.03 21.20
C THR A 355 -8.92 -14.94 20.73
N ILE A 356 -8.48 -13.70 20.61
CA ILE A 356 -9.34 -12.55 20.28
C ILE A 356 -9.84 -12.61 18.84
N ILE A 357 -8.95 -12.86 17.89
CA ILE A 357 -9.28 -12.88 16.47
C ILE A 357 -10.13 -14.10 16.12
N SER A 358 -9.82 -15.28 16.68
CA SER A 358 -10.67 -16.47 16.56
C SER A 358 -12.07 -16.26 17.16
N GLN A 359 -12.20 -15.57 18.29
CA GLN A 359 -13.51 -15.25 18.85
C GLN A 359 -14.31 -14.29 17.97
N ARG A 360 -13.66 -13.33 17.31
CA ARG A 360 -14.32 -12.39 16.40
C ARG A 360 -14.74 -13.05 15.09
N TRP A 361 -13.90 -13.87 14.45
CA TRP A 361 -14.27 -14.60 13.24
C TRP A 361 -15.44 -15.55 13.47
N ARG A 362 -15.51 -16.17 14.65
CA ARG A 362 -16.67 -16.93 15.09
C ARG A 362 -17.95 -16.10 15.19
N ARG A 363 -17.87 -14.90 15.77
CA ARG A 363 -19.03 -13.99 15.85
C ARG A 363 -19.49 -13.45 14.50
N LEU A 364 -18.58 -13.33 13.53
CA LEU A 364 -18.88 -12.86 12.17
C LEU A 364 -19.31 -14.00 11.21
N GLY A 365 -19.39 -15.25 11.68
CA GLY A 365 -19.85 -16.37 10.86
C GLY A 365 -18.90 -16.79 9.73
N VAL A 366 -17.61 -16.45 9.83
CA VAL A 366 -16.62 -16.65 8.75
C VAL A 366 -15.94 -18.03 8.79
N GLU A 367 -16.35 -18.92 9.70
CA GLU A 367 -15.67 -20.21 9.94
C GLU A 367 -15.79 -21.26 8.82
N GLU A 368 -16.65 -21.08 7.80
CA GLU A 368 -16.89 -22.15 6.82
C GLU A 368 -15.88 -22.24 5.66
N LEU A 369 -14.88 -21.34 5.57
CA LEU A 369 -13.95 -21.32 4.42
C LEU A 369 -12.46 -21.52 4.75
N ALA A 370 -12.09 -21.69 6.02
CA ALA A 370 -10.68 -21.79 6.41
C ALA A 370 -10.01 -23.18 6.32
N PRO A 371 -10.69 -24.35 6.42
CA PRO A 371 -9.96 -25.64 6.45
C PRO A 371 -10.08 -26.49 5.17
N LYS A 372 -10.19 -25.90 3.96
CA LYS A 372 -10.14 -26.68 2.69
C LYS A 372 -8.90 -26.48 1.81
N LEU A 373 -7.90 -25.75 2.28
CA LEU A 373 -6.58 -25.66 1.64
C LEU A 373 -5.45 -26.19 2.52
N ARG A 374 -5.76 -27.20 3.36
CA ARG A 374 -4.75 -28.07 3.95
C ARG A 374 -4.59 -29.26 3.01
N ILE A 375 -3.75 -29.09 1.99
CA ILE A 375 -3.26 -30.22 1.19
C ILE A 375 -2.55 -31.15 2.19
N GLU A 376 -3.04 -32.38 2.26
CA GLU A 376 -2.45 -33.45 3.06
C GLU A 376 -0.98 -33.64 2.66
N SER A 377 -0.07 -33.28 3.55
CA SER A 377 1.29 -33.80 3.55
C SER A 377 1.29 -35.06 4.42
N THR A 378 1.11 -36.24 3.82
CA THR A 378 1.52 -37.50 4.45
C THR A 378 2.93 -37.86 4.00
N PRO A 379 3.88 -38.02 4.92
CA PRO A 379 5.13 -38.71 4.65
C PRO A 379 4.94 -40.20 4.95
N ASP A 380 5.20 -41.08 3.99
CA ASP A 380 5.61 -42.45 4.36
C ASP A 380 6.48 -43.07 3.26
N ALA A 381 7.78 -43.07 3.53
CA ALA A 381 8.72 -43.98 2.94
C ALA A 381 8.80 -45.22 3.84
N ARG A 382 8.28 -46.36 3.37
CA ARG A 382 8.65 -47.69 3.90
C ARG A 382 8.72 -48.73 2.79
N SER A 383 9.97 -49.10 2.47
CA SER A 383 10.46 -50.47 2.26
C SER A 383 9.69 -51.39 1.31
N LEU A 384 10.20 -51.53 0.09
CA LEU A 384 10.03 -52.73 -0.74
C LEU A 384 10.89 -53.86 -0.17
N PRO A 385 10.35 -55.07 0.07
CA PRO A 385 11.18 -56.24 0.28
C PRO A 385 11.57 -56.88 -1.07
N VAL A 386 12.83 -57.30 -1.11
CA VAL A 386 13.45 -58.19 -2.10
C VAL A 386 13.14 -59.65 -1.76
N GLY A 387 12.94 -60.48 -2.79
CA GLY A 387 12.87 -61.96 -2.74
C GLY A 387 11.46 -62.46 -3.11
N GLY A 388 11.23 -63.34 -4.07
CA GLY A 388 12.06 -64.36 -4.72
C GLY A 388 11.27 -65.68 -4.73
N ASP A 389 11.08 -66.27 -5.91
CA ASP A 389 10.63 -67.66 -6.22
C ASP A 389 9.21 -68.07 -5.74
N GLU A 390 8.43 -68.97 -6.35
CA GLU A 390 8.57 -69.97 -7.42
C GLU A 390 7.16 -70.47 -7.83
N GLN A 391 7.02 -71.02 -9.05
CA GLN A 391 6.04 -72.04 -9.51
C GLN A 391 4.53 -71.73 -9.55
N ALA A 392 3.98 -71.62 -10.78
CA ALA A 392 3.09 -72.61 -11.41
C ALA A 392 2.82 -72.24 -12.88
#